data_AF-A0A3D3YV56-F1
#
_entry.id   AF-A0A3D3YV56-F1
#
_cell.length_a   1.000
_cell.length_b   1.000
_cell.length_c   1.000
_cell.angle_alpha   90.00
_cell.angle_beta   90.00
_cell.angle_gamma   90.00
#
_symmetry.space_group_name_H-M   'P 1'
#
loop_
_entity.id
_entity.type
_entity.pdbx_description
1 polymer ?
#
loop_
_entity_poly.entity_id
_entity_poly.type
_entity_poly.pdbx_seq_one_letter_code
_entity_poly.pdbx_strand_id
1 'polypeptide(L)'
;LAVLGLAALAYVPTSWRAWRRDGTGLLRTPSAGIAEVMVGGTALAAATLFGVLRAHLDAPKLTRGELSKKFREDLPLYLLPVTGVLAAGGAASLAAEARRRPGADGHERFGTGFLLAVTGAWIAVTVVGVAAFESGRNVPAHRFLAFLVALPILIAALALWLSRWAGRRFGHRTSTSGPAGRSVTAGAAVLVVAVVALGAFGAHDLYTTLAGPSRGVEWLEIHKVQDAATAAFYLQQEHIAAGAPVVFVIDDSGPNPLSYTPEEMYIIRSVLPAERIEHAYAYVGNPLSYLAGRPTQRDQPKTYDANEQRFWPTIQTLLPHHPVALLLSSFNPLYGKVAAAHPDWVVAPNVLALNGPHPAQPLPLPPTPSGPHTVVQGAVLGGGTMVVLVLIGLGWAIVLLPRSLRPFEVFALSPAAGIAALLLAGIAVDAVGIRLAGLGGTLAIVLASASGWGAAWYFRAREKGQRQE
;
A
#
# COMPACT_ATOMS: atom_id res chain seq x y z
N LEU A 1 6.91 -14.55 4.52
CA LEU A 1 7.54 -15.88 4.64
C LEU A 1 7.76 -16.31 6.09
N ALA A 2 8.50 -15.55 6.91
CA ALA A 2 8.75 -15.91 8.32
C ALA A 2 7.47 -16.25 9.13
N VAL A 3 6.39 -15.48 8.95
CA VAL A 3 5.09 -15.74 9.59
C VAL A 3 4.52 -17.11 9.23
N LEU A 4 4.46 -17.44 7.93
CA LEU A 4 3.96 -18.75 7.46
C LEU A 4 4.88 -19.90 7.87
N GLY A 5 6.20 -19.68 7.87
CA GLY A 5 7.17 -20.67 8.34
C GLY A 5 6.97 -21.00 9.83
N LEU A 6 6.82 -19.99 10.69
CA LEU A 6 6.51 -20.20 12.11
C LEU A 6 5.14 -20.85 12.33
N ALA A 7 4.13 -20.48 11.54
CA ALA A 7 2.83 -21.14 11.58
C ALA A 7 2.93 -22.62 11.17
N ALA A 8 3.69 -22.94 10.12
CA ALA A 8 3.95 -24.31 9.69
C ALA A 8 4.66 -25.13 10.77
N LEU A 9 5.63 -24.52 11.47
CA LEU A 9 6.33 -25.10 12.61
C LEU A 9 5.39 -25.41 13.79
N ALA A 10 4.44 -24.52 14.09
CA ALA A 10 3.43 -24.76 15.13
C ALA A 10 2.54 -25.99 14.83
N TYR A 11 2.39 -26.34 13.55
CA TYR A 11 1.64 -27.51 13.09
C TYR A 11 2.49 -28.79 12.92
N VAL A 12 3.81 -28.75 13.14
CA VAL A 12 4.65 -29.96 13.00
C VAL A 12 4.18 -31.11 13.90
N PRO A 13 3.82 -30.90 15.18
CA PRO A 13 3.37 -32.00 16.04
C PRO A 13 2.03 -32.63 15.62
N THR A 14 1.15 -31.87 14.98
CA THR A 14 -0.13 -32.38 14.46
C THR A 14 0.09 -33.09 13.12
N SER A 15 0.90 -32.52 12.23
CA SER A 15 1.32 -33.14 10.96
C SER A 15 2.06 -34.46 11.18
N TRP A 16 2.95 -34.53 12.19
CA TRP A 16 3.67 -35.76 12.54
C TRP A 16 2.73 -36.87 13.01
N ARG A 17 1.75 -36.54 13.86
CA ARG A 17 0.73 -37.50 14.31
C ARG A 17 -0.12 -37.99 13.15
N ALA A 18 -0.60 -37.07 12.31
CA ALA A 18 -1.40 -37.40 11.14
C ALA A 18 -0.65 -38.33 10.17
N TRP A 19 0.64 -38.11 9.97
CA TRP A 19 1.47 -38.95 9.11
C TRP A 19 1.74 -40.34 9.72
N ARG A 20 2.14 -40.38 11.00
CA ARG A 20 2.59 -41.63 11.66
C ARG A 20 1.46 -42.50 12.17
N ARG A 21 0.32 -41.93 12.56
CA ARG A 21 -0.79 -42.64 13.22
C ARG A 21 -2.04 -42.71 12.36
N ASP A 22 -2.35 -41.65 11.62
CA ASP A 22 -3.61 -41.56 10.88
C ASP A 22 -3.45 -41.94 9.40
N GLY A 23 -2.25 -42.39 8.98
CA GLY A 23 -1.96 -42.84 7.63
C GLY A 23 -2.05 -41.76 6.55
N THR A 24 -2.12 -40.49 6.93
CA THR A 24 -2.18 -39.38 5.95
C THR A 24 -0.83 -39.27 5.23
N GLY A 25 -0.86 -39.13 3.91
CA GLY A 25 0.37 -38.91 3.13
C GLY A 25 1.09 -37.62 3.56
N LEU A 26 2.43 -37.64 3.57
CA LEU A 26 3.27 -36.54 4.07
C LEU A 26 2.90 -35.17 3.45
N LEU A 27 2.61 -35.16 2.15
CA LEU A 27 2.23 -33.96 1.39
C LEU A 27 0.82 -33.43 1.70
N ARG A 28 -0.03 -34.25 2.33
CA ARG A 28 -1.42 -33.87 2.67
C ARG A 28 -1.55 -33.39 4.13
N THR A 29 -0.43 -33.23 4.84
CA THR A 29 -0.43 -32.73 6.21
C THR A 29 -0.58 -31.21 6.25
N PRO A 30 -1.11 -30.62 7.35
CA PRO A 30 -1.26 -29.17 7.47
C PRO A 30 0.04 -28.38 7.25
N SER A 31 1.16 -28.84 7.80
CA SER A 31 2.46 -28.18 7.62
C SER A 31 2.92 -28.23 6.16
N ALA A 32 2.67 -29.34 5.46
CA ALA A 32 2.98 -29.46 4.02
C ALA A 32 2.11 -28.50 3.19
N GLY A 33 0.82 -28.38 3.48
CA GLY A 33 -0.06 -27.44 2.78
C GLY A 33 0.36 -25.97 2.98
N ILE A 34 0.76 -25.58 4.21
CA ILE A 34 1.30 -24.22 4.46
C ILE A 34 2.61 -24.01 3.71
N ALA A 35 3.48 -25.02 3.68
CA ALA A 35 4.75 -24.97 2.95
C ALA A 35 4.53 -24.86 1.44
N GLU A 36 3.56 -25.58 0.88
CA GLU A 36 3.18 -25.53 -0.53
C GLU A 36 2.72 -24.11 -0.92
N VAL A 37 1.83 -23.50 -0.15
CA VAL A 37 1.39 -22.10 -0.37
C VAL A 37 2.57 -21.14 -0.29
N MET A 38 3.45 -21.33 0.70
CA MET A 38 4.63 -20.49 0.87
C MET A 38 5.60 -20.60 -0.31
N VAL A 39 5.91 -21.82 -0.75
CA VAL A 39 6.82 -22.08 -1.87
C VAL A 39 6.20 -21.62 -3.19
N GLY A 40 4.96 -21.98 -3.47
CA GLY A 40 4.25 -21.59 -4.70
C GLY A 40 4.10 -20.07 -4.82
N GLY A 41 3.69 -19.41 -3.73
CA GLY A 41 3.60 -17.94 -3.70
C GLY A 41 4.95 -17.26 -3.88
N THR A 42 6.02 -17.79 -3.27
CA THR A 42 7.38 -17.26 -3.45
C THR A 42 7.90 -17.46 -4.87
N ALA A 43 7.69 -18.64 -5.43
CA ALA A 43 8.11 -18.96 -6.80
C ALA A 43 7.38 -18.07 -7.81
N LEU A 44 6.06 -17.87 -7.65
CA LEU A 44 5.29 -16.96 -8.49
C LEU A 44 5.79 -15.52 -8.36
N ALA A 45 5.98 -15.03 -7.13
CA ALA A 45 6.51 -13.68 -6.91
C ALA A 45 7.90 -13.50 -7.52
N ALA A 46 8.79 -14.48 -7.37
CA ALA A 46 10.14 -14.46 -7.95
C ALA A 46 10.10 -14.49 -9.49
N ALA A 47 9.28 -15.35 -10.09
CA ALA A 47 9.11 -15.40 -11.54
C ALA A 47 8.58 -14.08 -12.11
N THR A 48 7.61 -13.46 -11.43
CA THR A 48 7.07 -12.15 -11.84
C THR A 48 8.09 -11.04 -11.65
N LEU A 49 8.71 -10.91 -10.47
CA LEU A 49 9.64 -9.81 -10.17
C LEU A 49 10.94 -9.92 -10.97
N PHE A 50 11.59 -11.08 -10.99
CA PHE A 50 12.90 -11.25 -11.62
C PHE A 50 12.82 -11.67 -13.09
N GLY A 51 11.76 -12.39 -13.47
CA GLY A 51 11.55 -12.83 -14.85
C GLY A 51 10.85 -11.77 -15.69
N VAL A 52 9.62 -11.42 -15.33
CA VAL A 52 8.78 -10.50 -16.13
C VAL A 52 9.23 -9.05 -15.94
N LEU A 53 9.32 -8.59 -14.70
CA LEU A 53 9.64 -7.20 -14.37
C LEU A 53 11.14 -6.90 -14.39
N ARG A 54 11.98 -7.94 -14.46
CA ARG A 54 13.46 -7.84 -14.46
C ARG A 54 14.00 -6.95 -13.34
N ALA A 55 13.34 -6.98 -12.18
CA ALA A 55 13.70 -6.16 -11.03
C ALA A 55 15.09 -6.54 -10.51
N HIS A 56 15.86 -5.54 -10.08
CA HIS A 56 17.16 -5.74 -9.44
C HIS A 56 17.04 -5.71 -7.91
N LEU A 57 17.88 -6.53 -7.25
CA LEU A 57 17.96 -6.54 -5.79
C LEU A 57 18.83 -5.38 -5.30
N ASP A 58 18.21 -4.22 -5.15
CA ASP A 58 18.88 -3.08 -4.53
C ASP A 58 18.70 -3.13 -3.01
N ALA A 59 19.80 -3.19 -2.27
CA ALA A 59 19.77 -3.06 -0.83
C ALA A 59 19.60 -1.56 -0.48
N PRO A 60 18.50 -1.17 0.17
CA PRO A 60 18.34 0.23 0.57
C PRO A 60 19.42 0.58 1.59
N LYS A 61 20.02 1.77 1.47
CA LYS A 61 20.87 2.33 2.52
C LYS A 61 19.98 2.66 3.73
N LEU A 62 20.10 1.87 4.79
CA LEU A 62 19.35 2.08 6.04
C LEU A 62 20.21 2.85 7.03
N THR A 63 19.75 4.02 7.47
CA THR A 63 20.43 4.83 8.49
C THR A 63 19.69 4.69 9.82
N ARG A 64 20.43 4.37 10.90
CA ARG A 64 19.83 4.16 12.22
C ARG A 64 19.10 5.40 12.75
N GLY A 65 19.62 6.59 12.46
CA GLY A 65 19.01 7.87 12.84
C GLY A 65 17.58 8.00 12.30
N GLU A 66 17.39 7.75 11.00
CA GLU A 66 16.06 7.79 10.37
C GLU A 66 15.14 6.70 10.90
N LEU A 67 15.65 5.49 11.09
CA LEU A 67 14.86 4.38 11.64
C LEU A 67 14.37 4.69 13.07
N SER A 68 15.22 5.29 13.90
CA SER A 68 14.90 5.69 15.28
C SER A 68 13.92 6.86 15.35
N LYS A 69 14.09 7.86 14.46
CA LYS A 69 13.12 8.94 14.28
C LYS A 69 11.74 8.35 13.97
N LYS A 70 11.61 7.59 12.88
CA LYS A 70 10.34 6.98 12.44
C LYS A 70 9.72 6.08 13.50
N PHE A 71 10.52 5.26 14.17
CA PHE A 71 10.03 4.37 15.23
C PHE A 71 9.42 5.15 16.40
N ARG A 72 10.09 6.20 16.88
CA ARG A 72 9.57 7.04 17.98
C ARG A 72 8.31 7.80 17.59
N GLU A 73 8.24 8.27 16.35
CA GLU A 73 7.07 8.98 15.85
C GLU A 73 5.89 8.01 15.67
N ASP A 74 6.11 6.79 15.17
CA ASP A 74 5.05 5.83 14.84
C ASP A 74 4.52 5.06 16.07
N LEU A 75 5.38 4.72 17.03
CA LEU A 75 5.03 3.85 18.16
C LEU A 75 3.77 4.28 18.94
N PRO A 76 3.55 5.59 19.26
CA PRO A 76 2.35 6.03 19.97
C PRO A 76 1.05 5.79 19.21
N LEU A 77 1.08 5.80 17.87
CA LEU A 77 -0.11 5.67 17.01
C LEU A 77 -0.80 4.31 17.17
N TYR A 78 -0.04 3.26 17.53
CA TYR A 78 -0.59 1.91 17.67
C TYR A 78 -1.40 1.71 18.95
N LEU A 79 -1.33 2.65 19.91
CA LEU A 79 -1.98 2.57 21.23
C LEU A 79 -1.85 1.17 21.84
N LEU A 80 -0.64 0.60 21.81
CA LEU A 80 -0.37 -0.80 22.20
C LEU A 80 -0.98 -1.22 23.55
N PRO A 81 -1.06 -0.35 24.58
CA PRO A 81 -1.75 -0.71 25.82
C PRO A 81 -3.24 -1.05 25.62
N VAL A 82 -3.93 -0.36 24.71
CA VAL A 82 -5.34 -0.59 24.40
C VAL A 82 -5.48 -1.72 23.37
N THR A 83 -4.80 -1.60 22.23
CA THR A 83 -4.91 -2.57 21.14
C THR A 83 -4.37 -3.94 21.53
N GLY A 84 -3.32 -4.00 22.34
CA GLY A 84 -2.77 -5.23 22.90
C GLY A 84 -3.74 -5.95 23.84
N VAL A 85 -4.43 -5.23 24.73
CA VAL A 85 -5.43 -5.83 25.63
C VAL A 85 -6.63 -6.36 24.85
N LEU A 86 -7.14 -5.58 23.88
CA LEU A 86 -8.25 -6.02 23.03
C LEU A 86 -7.86 -7.24 22.17
N ALA A 87 -6.66 -7.23 21.59
CA ALA A 87 -6.15 -8.36 20.83
C ALA A 87 -5.93 -9.61 21.71
N ALA A 88 -5.44 -9.45 22.94
CA ALA A 88 -5.33 -10.55 23.89
C ALA A 88 -6.71 -11.14 24.23
N GLY A 89 -7.74 -10.30 24.41
CA GLY A 89 -9.13 -10.75 24.54
C GLY A 89 -9.62 -11.53 23.32
N GLY A 90 -9.25 -11.09 22.12
CA GLY A 90 -9.51 -11.80 20.87
C GLY A 90 -8.81 -13.16 20.77
N ALA A 91 -7.54 -13.23 21.14
CA ALA A 91 -6.80 -14.49 21.19
C ALA A 91 -7.41 -15.45 22.23
N ALA A 92 -7.79 -14.95 23.41
CA ALA A 92 -8.45 -15.74 24.43
C ALA A 92 -9.82 -16.27 23.97
N SER A 93 -10.60 -15.46 23.23
CA SER A 93 -11.91 -15.86 22.71
C SER A 93 -11.79 -16.98 21.67
N LEU A 94 -10.83 -16.87 20.75
CA LEU A 94 -10.50 -17.92 19.78
C LEU A 94 -9.99 -19.19 20.48
N ALA A 95 -9.12 -19.05 21.49
CA ALA A 95 -8.60 -20.19 22.24
C ALA A 95 -9.70 -20.91 23.03
N ALA A 96 -10.67 -20.18 23.58
CA ALA A 96 -11.83 -20.75 24.24
C ALA A 96 -12.74 -21.51 23.25
N GLU A 97 -12.94 -20.96 22.04
CA GLU A 97 -13.74 -21.63 21.00
C GLU A 97 -13.06 -22.91 20.50
N ALA A 98 -11.73 -22.87 20.29
CA ALA A 98 -10.94 -24.05 19.91
C ALA A 98 -11.03 -25.19 20.94
N ARG A 99 -11.26 -24.88 22.23
CA ARG A 99 -11.40 -25.88 23.31
C ARG A 99 -12.82 -26.47 23.45
N ARG A 100 -13.87 -25.83 22.92
CA ARG A 100 -15.26 -26.34 23.04
C ARG A 100 -15.45 -27.65 22.27
N ARG A 101 -16.20 -28.61 22.86
CA ARG A 101 -16.41 -30.03 22.42
C ARG A 101 -16.80 -30.18 20.94
N PRO A 102 -16.53 -31.34 20.29
CA PRO A 102 -16.72 -31.52 18.86
C PRO A 102 -18.21 -31.43 18.51
N GLY A 103 -18.61 -30.36 17.84
CA GLY A 103 -19.77 -30.40 16.94
C GLY A 103 -19.36 -31.08 15.62
N ALA A 104 -20.34 -31.40 14.78
CA ALA A 104 -20.19 -32.15 13.53
C ALA A 104 -19.14 -31.61 12.53
N ASP A 105 -18.65 -30.38 12.71
CA ASP A 105 -17.78 -29.68 11.76
C ASP A 105 -16.35 -29.53 12.28
N GLY A 106 -15.55 -30.60 12.23
CA GLY A 106 -14.12 -30.59 12.59
C GLY A 106 -13.27 -29.54 11.83
N HIS A 107 -13.78 -29.02 10.71
CA HIS A 107 -13.17 -27.97 9.91
C HIS A 107 -13.10 -26.60 10.62
N GLU A 108 -14.10 -26.24 11.45
CA GLU A 108 -14.14 -24.93 12.13
C GLU A 108 -13.06 -24.80 13.22
N ARG A 109 -12.75 -25.91 13.90
CA ARG A 109 -11.67 -25.97 14.90
C ARG A 109 -10.29 -25.81 14.26
N PHE A 110 -10.06 -26.45 13.11
CA PHE A 110 -8.81 -26.28 12.36
C PHE A 110 -8.63 -24.81 11.94
N GLY A 111 -9.69 -24.16 11.44
CA GLY A 111 -9.65 -22.75 11.07
C GLY A 111 -9.30 -21.81 12.22
N THR A 112 -9.90 -22.03 13.40
CA THR A 112 -9.63 -21.22 14.60
C THR A 112 -8.21 -21.43 15.13
N GLY A 113 -7.76 -22.69 15.19
CA GLY A 113 -6.39 -23.02 15.57
C GLY A 113 -5.36 -22.42 14.61
N PHE A 114 -5.68 -22.42 13.30
CA PHE A 114 -4.79 -21.90 12.27
C PHE A 114 -4.68 -20.38 12.36
N LEU A 115 -5.80 -19.70 12.54
CA LEU A 115 -5.83 -18.26 12.74
C LEU A 115 -5.00 -17.85 13.96
N LEU A 116 -5.12 -18.57 15.08
CA LEU A 116 -4.29 -18.34 16.27
C LEU A 116 -2.79 -18.56 16.00
N ALA A 117 -2.44 -19.63 15.29
CA ALA A 117 -1.05 -19.92 14.95
C ALA A 117 -0.44 -18.84 14.05
N VAL A 118 -1.17 -18.40 13.02
CA VAL A 118 -0.71 -17.37 12.09
C VAL A 118 -0.61 -16.01 12.76
N THR A 119 -1.64 -15.59 13.51
CA THR A 119 -1.61 -14.30 14.23
C THR A 119 -0.54 -14.28 15.33
N GLY A 120 -0.38 -15.37 16.07
CA GLY A 120 0.70 -15.53 17.06
C GLY A 120 2.09 -15.50 16.42
N ALA A 121 2.29 -16.22 15.31
CA ALA A 121 3.52 -16.18 14.54
C ALA A 121 3.84 -14.77 14.03
N TRP A 122 2.82 -14.04 13.57
CA TRP A 122 2.97 -12.67 13.08
C TRP A 122 3.40 -11.72 14.19
N ILE A 123 2.74 -11.77 15.35
CA ILE A 123 3.13 -11.01 16.54
C ILE A 123 4.57 -11.35 16.95
N ALA A 124 4.94 -12.64 16.95
CA ALA A 124 6.29 -13.06 17.28
C ALA A 124 7.35 -12.48 16.32
N VAL A 125 7.10 -12.50 15.00
CA VAL A 125 8.00 -11.89 14.01
C VAL A 125 8.15 -10.39 14.26
N THR A 126 7.05 -9.69 14.56
CA THR A 126 7.11 -8.25 14.88
C THR A 126 7.91 -7.98 16.15
N VAL A 127 7.69 -8.74 17.23
CA VAL A 127 8.45 -8.61 18.48
C VAL A 127 9.95 -8.86 18.24
N VAL A 128 10.29 -9.90 17.47
CA VAL A 128 11.70 -10.19 17.11
C VAL A 128 12.30 -9.06 16.28
N GLY A 129 11.56 -8.49 15.33
CA GLY A 129 12.01 -7.36 14.51
C GLY A 129 12.27 -6.10 15.35
N VAL A 130 11.38 -5.79 16.29
CA VAL A 130 11.55 -4.67 17.24
C VAL A 130 12.73 -4.93 18.17
N ALA A 131 12.84 -6.13 18.76
CA ALA A 131 13.97 -6.48 19.63
C ALA A 131 15.32 -6.43 18.89
N ALA A 132 15.36 -6.84 17.63
CA ALA A 132 16.55 -6.72 16.77
C ALA A 132 16.96 -5.25 16.57
N PHE A 133 16.00 -4.36 16.36
CA PHE A 133 16.25 -2.92 16.26
C PHE A 133 16.76 -2.33 17.59
N GLU A 134 16.11 -2.64 18.72
CA GLU A 134 16.53 -2.19 20.04
C GLU A 134 17.93 -2.69 20.41
N SER A 135 18.30 -3.91 19.98
CA SER A 135 19.67 -4.46 20.11
C SER A 135 20.72 -3.75 19.25
N GLY A 136 20.30 -2.78 18.45
CA GLY A 136 21.15 -1.91 17.65
C GLY A 136 21.40 -2.33 16.21
N ARG A 137 20.66 -3.32 15.70
CA ARG A 137 20.70 -3.68 14.28
C ARG A 137 19.91 -2.66 13.45
N ASN A 138 20.36 -2.40 12.22
CA ASN A 138 19.67 -1.53 11.27
C ASN A 138 18.45 -2.23 10.65
N VAL A 139 17.48 -2.59 11.50
CA VAL A 139 16.22 -3.24 11.13
C VAL A 139 15.09 -2.22 11.23
N PRO A 140 14.21 -2.08 10.22
CA PRO A 140 13.17 -1.06 10.22
C PRO A 140 12.00 -1.43 11.13
N ALA A 141 12.17 -1.32 12.45
CA ALA A 141 11.16 -1.70 13.46
C ALA A 141 9.78 -1.06 13.23
N HIS A 142 9.74 0.21 12.80
CA HIS A 142 8.50 0.90 12.46
C HIS A 142 7.69 0.17 11.37
N ARG A 143 8.34 -0.50 10.41
CA ARG A 143 7.65 -1.33 9.40
C ARG A 143 7.07 -2.59 10.00
N PHE A 144 7.73 -3.22 10.96
CA PHE A 144 7.17 -4.39 11.65
C PHE A 144 5.90 -4.06 12.42
N LEU A 145 5.81 -2.86 12.98
CA LEU A 145 4.59 -2.35 13.60
C LEU A 145 3.53 -2.01 12.55
N ALA A 146 3.91 -1.34 11.44
CA ALA A 146 2.97 -0.98 10.37
C ALA A 146 2.31 -2.22 9.72
N PHE A 147 3.05 -3.33 9.66
CA PHE A 147 2.54 -4.61 9.18
C PHE A 147 1.96 -5.52 10.29
N LEU A 148 1.71 -5.02 11.50
CA LEU A 148 1.12 -5.80 12.60
C LEU A 148 -0.41 -5.97 12.45
N VAL A 149 -0.85 -6.47 11.30
CA VAL A 149 -2.27 -6.70 10.96
C VAL A 149 -2.92 -7.77 11.87
N ALA A 150 -2.11 -8.56 12.58
CA ALA A 150 -2.61 -9.51 13.56
C ALA A 150 -3.42 -8.85 14.69
N LEU A 151 -3.07 -7.64 15.14
CA LEU A 151 -3.82 -6.93 16.18
C LEU A 151 -5.27 -6.65 15.75
N PRO A 152 -5.54 -5.92 14.64
CA PRO A 152 -6.92 -5.67 14.22
C PRO A 152 -7.70 -6.96 13.90
N ILE A 153 -7.06 -8.01 13.39
CA ILE A 153 -7.71 -9.32 13.20
C ILE A 153 -8.21 -9.90 14.53
N LEU A 154 -7.37 -9.89 15.57
CA LEU A 154 -7.75 -10.39 16.89
C LEU A 154 -8.81 -9.50 17.57
N ILE A 155 -8.72 -8.18 17.41
CA ILE A 155 -9.75 -7.25 17.90
C ILE A 155 -11.10 -7.54 17.22
N ALA A 156 -11.12 -7.80 15.91
CA ALA A 156 -12.33 -8.21 15.20
C ALA A 156 -12.87 -9.56 15.73
N ALA A 157 -11.99 -10.53 16.03
CA ALA A 157 -12.41 -11.79 16.65
C ALA A 157 -13.06 -11.58 18.03
N LEU A 158 -12.53 -10.65 18.84
CA LEU A 158 -13.16 -10.25 20.10
C LEU A 158 -14.55 -9.63 19.87
N ALA A 159 -14.69 -8.70 18.92
CA ALA A 159 -15.96 -8.06 18.59
C ALA A 159 -17.02 -9.08 18.14
N LEU A 160 -16.64 -10.04 17.30
CA LEU A 160 -17.52 -11.13 16.87
C LEU A 160 -17.92 -12.04 18.04
N TRP A 161 -16.99 -12.33 18.95
CA TRP A 161 -17.29 -13.11 20.14
C TRP A 161 -18.26 -12.38 21.06
N LEU A 162 -18.05 -11.08 21.32
CA LEU A 162 -18.93 -10.23 22.12
C LEU A 162 -20.32 -10.11 21.50
N SER A 163 -20.40 -9.97 20.17
CA SER A 163 -21.65 -9.97 19.41
C SER A 163 -22.45 -11.26 19.63
N ARG A 164 -21.80 -12.43 19.47
CA ARG A 164 -22.43 -13.74 19.72
C ARG A 164 -22.81 -13.94 21.18
N TRP A 165 -21.99 -13.46 22.11
CA TRP A 165 -22.29 -13.51 23.53
C TRP A 165 -23.51 -12.66 23.90
N ALA A 166 -23.56 -11.41 23.42
CA ALA A 166 -24.69 -10.51 23.66
C ALA A 166 -25.99 -11.02 23.05
N GLY A 167 -25.96 -11.54 21.82
CA GLY A 167 -27.13 -12.17 21.18
C GLY A 167 -27.69 -13.35 21.98
N ARG A 168 -26.81 -14.16 22.60
CA ARG A 168 -27.22 -15.28 23.48
C ARG A 168 -27.72 -14.82 24.85
N ARG A 169 -27.15 -13.76 25.43
CA ARG A 169 -27.39 -13.36 26.82
C ARG A 169 -28.55 -12.39 27.01
N PHE A 170 -28.74 -11.47 26.05
CA PHE A 170 -29.68 -10.36 26.13
C PHE A 170 -30.83 -10.44 25.12
N GLY A 171 -30.82 -11.44 24.23
CA GLY A 171 -31.99 -11.75 23.40
C GLY A 171 -33.21 -11.99 24.30
N HIS A 172 -34.11 -11.01 24.39
CA HIS A 172 -35.27 -11.07 25.27
C HIS A 172 -36.30 -12.09 24.77
N ARG A 173 -36.78 -12.96 25.68
CA ARG A 173 -37.96 -13.81 25.53
C ARG A 173 -39.23 -12.95 25.61
N THR A 174 -39.49 -12.08 24.64
CA THR A 174 -40.83 -11.49 24.51
C THR A 174 -41.59 -12.30 23.49
N SER A 175 -42.66 -12.96 23.92
CA SER A 175 -43.63 -13.67 23.08
C SER A 175 -44.17 -12.72 22.00
N THR A 176 -44.04 -13.02 20.69
CA THR A 176 -44.97 -12.59 19.58
C THR A 176 -44.42 -12.63 18.14
N SER A 177 -43.12 -12.78 17.87
CA SER A 177 -42.59 -12.97 16.51
C SER A 177 -41.41 -13.94 16.50
N GLY A 178 -41.41 -14.80 15.47
CA GLY A 178 -40.82 -16.14 15.47
C GLY A 178 -39.34 -16.30 15.86
N PRO A 179 -38.89 -17.56 16.05
CA PRO A 179 -37.64 -17.92 16.72
C PRO A 179 -36.33 -17.44 16.07
N ALA A 180 -36.36 -16.96 14.82
CA ALA A 180 -35.17 -16.57 14.07
C ALA A 180 -34.85 -15.06 14.08
N GLY A 181 -35.82 -14.17 14.41
CA GLY A 181 -35.67 -12.73 14.15
C GLY A 181 -35.04 -11.89 15.26
N ARG A 182 -35.05 -12.36 16.52
CA ARG A 182 -34.84 -11.51 17.71
C ARG A 182 -33.51 -11.69 18.44
N SER A 183 -32.84 -12.84 18.29
CA SER A 183 -31.47 -13.07 18.78
C SER A 183 -30.42 -12.34 17.94
N VAL A 184 -30.80 -11.97 16.71
CA VAL A 184 -29.94 -11.32 15.72
C VAL A 184 -29.74 -9.84 16.03
N THR A 185 -30.70 -9.15 16.64
CA THR A 185 -30.67 -7.68 16.80
C THR A 185 -29.64 -7.19 17.83
N ALA A 186 -29.57 -7.81 19.02
CA ALA A 186 -28.60 -7.43 20.05
C ALA A 186 -27.16 -7.73 19.63
N GLY A 187 -26.92 -8.89 19.00
CA GLY A 187 -25.61 -9.23 18.45
C GLY A 187 -25.21 -8.32 17.28
N ALA A 188 -26.15 -8.02 16.37
CA ALA A 188 -25.91 -7.09 15.28
C ALA A 188 -25.60 -5.67 15.80
N ALA A 189 -26.32 -5.19 16.82
CA ALA A 189 -26.07 -3.90 17.43
C ALA A 189 -24.64 -3.78 17.99
N VAL A 190 -24.16 -4.79 18.72
CA VAL A 190 -22.78 -4.81 19.23
C VAL A 190 -21.76 -4.78 18.10
N LEU A 191 -22.01 -5.54 17.02
CA LEU A 191 -21.11 -5.56 15.87
C LEU A 191 -21.10 -4.21 15.13
N VAL A 192 -22.27 -3.60 14.92
CA VAL A 192 -22.41 -2.28 14.30
C VAL A 192 -21.69 -1.23 15.15
N VAL A 193 -21.89 -1.22 16.47
CA VAL A 193 -21.19 -0.30 17.38
C VAL A 193 -19.68 -0.51 17.30
N ALA A 194 -19.18 -1.76 17.28
CA ALA A 194 -17.76 -2.03 17.14
C ALA A 194 -17.18 -1.51 15.81
N VAL A 195 -17.89 -1.73 14.69
CA VAL A 195 -17.49 -1.24 13.36
C VAL A 195 -17.49 0.30 13.32
N VAL A 196 -18.54 0.94 13.83
CA VAL A 196 -18.65 2.40 13.89
C VAL A 196 -17.58 2.99 14.79
N ALA A 197 -17.32 2.38 15.96
CA ALA A 197 -16.27 2.83 16.88
C ALA A 197 -14.87 2.70 16.26
N LEU A 198 -14.57 1.60 15.58
CA LEU A 198 -13.31 1.42 14.84
C LEU A 198 -13.18 2.43 13.69
N GLY A 199 -14.25 2.66 12.94
CA GLY A 199 -14.29 3.66 11.87
C GLY A 199 -14.09 5.09 12.39
N ALA A 200 -14.78 5.46 13.47
CA ALA A 200 -14.65 6.76 14.12
C ALA A 200 -13.26 6.96 14.72
N PHE A 201 -12.69 5.92 15.34
CA PHE A 201 -11.33 5.93 15.85
C PHE A 201 -10.31 6.12 14.71
N GLY A 202 -10.44 5.36 13.62
CA GLY A 202 -9.58 5.52 12.45
C GLY A 202 -9.71 6.89 11.80
N ALA A 203 -10.93 7.45 11.72
CA ALA A 203 -11.16 8.79 11.22
C ALA A 203 -10.55 9.86 12.13
N HIS A 204 -10.67 9.73 13.44
CA HIS A 204 -10.02 10.61 14.40
C HIS A 204 -8.50 10.54 14.26
N ASP A 205 -7.92 9.33 14.24
CA ASP A 205 -6.49 9.17 14.10
C ASP A 205 -5.98 9.78 12.78
N LEU A 206 -6.66 9.52 11.66
CA LEU A 206 -6.32 10.07 10.36
C LEU A 206 -6.44 11.60 10.30
N TYR A 207 -7.58 12.15 10.71
CA TYR A 207 -7.91 13.57 10.49
C TYR A 207 -7.56 14.49 11.65
N THR A 208 -7.13 13.98 12.80
CA THR A 208 -6.70 14.82 13.93
C THR A 208 -5.31 14.47 14.43
N THR A 209 -4.99 13.19 14.63
CA THR A 209 -3.67 12.79 15.15
C THR A 209 -2.61 12.91 14.07
N LEU A 210 -2.87 12.34 12.89
CA LEU A 210 -1.96 12.37 11.74
C LEU A 210 -2.01 13.71 11.01
N ALA A 211 -3.21 14.27 10.80
CA ALA A 211 -3.38 15.59 10.20
C ALA A 211 -2.87 16.76 11.06
N GLY A 212 -2.38 16.51 12.28
CA GLY A 212 -1.86 17.53 13.17
C GLY A 212 -0.70 18.34 12.56
N PRO A 213 -0.31 19.47 13.20
CA PRO A 213 0.61 20.47 12.62
C PRO A 213 1.98 19.94 12.20
N SER A 214 2.37 18.77 12.67
CA SER A 214 3.71 18.20 12.52
C SER A 214 3.81 17.03 11.51
N ARG A 215 2.69 16.49 11.01
CA ARG A 215 2.71 15.29 10.14
C ARG A 215 1.89 15.42 8.87
N GLY A 216 0.71 16.05 8.91
CA GLY A 216 -0.23 16.05 7.80
C GLY A 216 -0.83 14.66 7.50
N VAL A 217 -1.99 14.62 6.83
CA VAL A 217 -2.60 13.37 6.33
C VAL A 217 -1.74 12.76 5.21
N GLU A 218 -1.08 13.62 4.45
CA GLU A 218 -0.16 13.29 3.37
C GLU A 218 1.15 14.07 3.63
N TRP A 219 2.29 13.39 3.48
CA TRP A 219 3.62 14.03 3.46
C TRP A 219 3.84 14.77 2.12
N LEU A 220 2.85 15.55 1.71
CA LEU A 220 2.86 16.38 0.51
C LEU A 220 2.48 17.79 0.92
N GLU A 221 3.44 18.71 0.83
CA GLU A 221 3.17 20.11 1.10
C GLU A 221 2.41 20.72 -0.08
N ILE A 222 1.22 21.27 0.19
CA ILE A 222 0.29 21.75 -0.85
C ILE A 222 0.95 22.73 -1.82
N HIS A 223 1.79 23.63 -1.32
CA HIS A 223 2.49 24.63 -2.13
C HIS A 223 3.52 23.98 -3.09
N LYS A 224 4.19 22.90 -2.69
CA LYS A 224 5.08 22.13 -3.56
C LYS A 224 4.33 21.39 -4.66
N VAL A 225 3.21 20.77 -4.30
CA VAL A 225 2.30 20.13 -5.27
C VAL A 225 1.80 21.15 -6.29
N GLN A 226 1.42 22.34 -5.83
CA GLN A 226 0.92 23.41 -6.67
C GLN A 226 2.00 23.98 -7.61
N ASP A 227 3.20 24.25 -7.12
CA ASP A 227 4.32 24.72 -7.94
C ASP A 227 4.69 23.66 -9.00
N ALA A 228 4.78 22.38 -8.61
CA ALA A 228 5.08 21.29 -9.54
C ALA A 228 3.98 21.08 -10.59
N ALA A 229 2.70 21.20 -10.21
CA ALA A 229 1.57 21.16 -11.14
C ALA A 229 1.59 22.36 -12.10
N THR A 230 2.03 23.53 -11.62
CA THR A 230 2.22 24.73 -12.45
C THR A 230 3.34 24.54 -13.48
N ALA A 231 4.44 23.90 -13.08
CA ALA A 231 5.49 23.50 -14.03
C ALA A 231 4.99 22.47 -15.04
N ALA A 232 4.20 21.48 -14.62
CA ALA A 232 3.58 20.51 -15.53
C ALA A 232 2.67 21.20 -16.55
N PHE A 233 1.87 22.17 -16.10
CA PHE A 233 1.01 22.98 -16.95
C PHE A 233 1.83 23.80 -17.95
N TYR A 234 2.90 24.46 -17.52
CA TYR A 234 3.82 25.18 -18.41
C TYR A 234 4.39 24.27 -19.51
N LEU A 235 4.92 23.09 -19.13
CA LEU A 235 5.47 22.13 -20.10
C LEU A 235 4.41 21.67 -21.12
N GLN A 236 3.16 21.54 -20.71
CA GLN A 236 2.05 21.19 -21.58
C GLN A 236 1.67 22.33 -22.53
N GLN A 237 1.54 23.56 -22.02
CA GLN A 237 1.15 24.73 -22.83
C GLN A 237 2.22 25.10 -23.86
N GLU A 238 3.50 24.94 -23.50
CA GLU A 238 4.63 25.15 -24.41
C GLU A 238 4.92 23.93 -25.31
N HIS A 239 4.03 22.93 -25.31
CA HIS A 239 4.11 21.75 -26.18
C HIS A 239 5.43 20.97 -26.06
N ILE A 240 6.04 20.94 -24.87
CA ILE A 240 7.27 20.19 -24.62
C ILE A 240 6.98 18.69 -24.72
N ALA A 241 7.56 18.04 -25.73
CA ALA A 241 7.33 16.64 -26.05
C ALA A 241 7.52 15.73 -24.83
N ALA A 242 6.63 14.74 -24.62
CA ALA A 242 6.61 13.82 -23.47
C ALA A 242 8.00 13.24 -23.10
N GLY A 243 8.75 12.84 -24.14
CA GLY A 243 10.08 12.24 -24.03
C GLY A 243 11.24 13.23 -23.89
N ALA A 244 11.00 14.53 -23.93
CA ALA A 244 12.06 15.53 -23.80
C ALA A 244 12.55 15.60 -22.34
N PRO A 245 13.88 15.61 -22.11
CA PRO A 245 14.44 15.71 -20.77
C PRO A 245 14.10 17.06 -20.14
N VAL A 246 13.58 17.03 -18.91
CA VAL A 246 13.32 18.20 -18.09
C VAL A 246 14.13 18.11 -16.81
N VAL A 247 14.90 19.15 -16.50
CA VAL A 247 15.71 19.25 -15.29
C VAL A 247 15.02 20.19 -14.30
N PHE A 248 14.73 19.68 -13.11
CA PHE A 248 14.29 20.47 -11.97
C PHE A 248 15.49 20.80 -11.09
N VAL A 249 15.75 22.09 -10.88
CA VAL A 249 16.86 22.57 -10.03
C VAL A 249 16.37 22.67 -8.59
N ILE A 250 16.69 21.65 -7.80
CA ILE A 250 16.26 21.49 -6.41
C ILE A 250 17.43 21.78 -5.50
N ASP A 251 17.21 22.48 -4.39
CA ASP A 251 18.26 22.70 -3.41
C ASP A 251 17.71 22.62 -1.99
N ASP A 252 18.38 21.83 -1.15
CA ASP A 252 18.10 21.71 0.27
C ASP A 252 19.34 22.09 1.08
N SER A 253 19.25 23.20 1.80
CA SER A 253 20.25 23.64 2.79
C SER A 253 19.92 23.18 4.21
N GLY A 254 18.86 22.38 4.37
CA GLY A 254 18.42 21.81 5.62
C GLY A 254 19.37 20.74 6.18
N PRO A 255 19.02 20.17 7.35
CA PRO A 255 19.90 19.24 8.07
C PRO A 255 20.04 17.86 7.41
N ASN A 256 19.20 17.50 6.42
CA ASN A 256 19.17 16.16 5.83
C ASN A 256 18.90 16.14 4.31
N PRO A 257 19.74 16.79 3.49
CA PRO A 257 19.55 16.87 2.04
C PRO A 257 19.50 15.49 1.38
N LEU A 258 20.27 14.52 1.91
CA LEU A 258 20.34 13.15 1.38
C LEU A 258 18.98 12.45 1.28
N SER A 259 18.07 12.71 2.21
CA SER A 259 16.71 12.14 2.19
C SER A 259 15.72 13.07 1.49
N TYR A 260 15.86 14.36 1.70
CA TYR A 260 14.88 15.37 1.28
C TYR A 260 14.91 15.64 -0.22
N THR A 261 16.08 15.74 -0.87
CA THR A 261 16.13 16.00 -2.32
C THR A 261 15.48 14.88 -3.16
N PRO A 262 15.69 13.58 -2.87
CA PRO A 262 14.90 12.53 -3.52
C PRO A 262 13.39 12.62 -3.24
N GLU A 263 13.00 13.03 -2.03
CA GLU A 263 11.61 13.24 -1.64
C GLU A 263 10.94 14.36 -2.46
N GLU A 264 11.60 15.51 -2.60
CA GLU A 264 11.18 16.60 -3.49
C GLU A 264 10.94 16.12 -4.92
N MET A 265 11.83 15.26 -5.43
CA MET A 265 11.66 14.71 -6.77
C MET A 265 10.46 13.75 -6.85
N TYR A 266 10.11 13.04 -5.78
CA TYR A 266 8.88 12.25 -5.72
C TYR A 266 7.63 13.13 -5.73
N ILE A 267 7.66 14.29 -5.07
CA ILE A 267 6.55 15.28 -5.12
C ILE A 267 6.37 15.81 -6.55
N ILE A 268 7.46 16.18 -7.23
CA ILE A 268 7.39 16.63 -8.62
C ILE A 268 6.80 15.53 -9.50
N ARG A 269 7.28 14.29 -9.37
CA ARG A 269 6.81 13.17 -10.19
C ARG A 269 5.36 12.76 -9.92
N SER A 270 4.80 13.04 -8.75
CA SER A 270 3.42 12.66 -8.43
C SER A 270 2.36 13.46 -9.19
N VAL A 271 2.73 14.64 -9.71
CA VAL A 271 1.82 15.51 -10.49
C VAL A 271 2.13 15.52 -11.98
N LEU A 272 3.25 14.95 -12.40
CA LEU A 272 3.59 14.84 -13.82
C LEU A 272 2.77 13.72 -14.50
N PRO A 273 2.45 13.88 -15.80
CA PRO A 273 1.92 12.78 -16.60
C PRO A 273 2.84 11.55 -16.56
N ALA A 274 2.29 10.35 -16.62
CA ALA A 274 3.04 9.10 -16.47
C ALA A 274 4.21 8.99 -17.47
N GLU A 275 4.01 9.46 -18.70
CA GLU A 275 5.00 9.44 -19.78
C GLU A 275 6.19 10.37 -19.50
N ARG A 276 6.04 11.33 -18.58
CA ARG A 276 7.07 12.33 -18.23
C ARG A 276 7.98 11.86 -17.10
N ILE A 277 7.52 10.93 -16.26
CA ILE A 277 8.18 10.57 -14.99
C ILE A 277 9.62 10.08 -15.24
N GLU A 278 9.82 9.29 -16.29
CA GLU A 278 11.13 8.75 -16.71
C GLU A 278 12.07 9.82 -17.28
N HIS A 279 11.54 10.97 -17.72
CA HIS A 279 12.27 12.07 -18.35
C HIS A 279 12.38 13.31 -17.45
N ALA A 280 12.00 13.19 -16.18
CA ALA A 280 12.15 14.21 -15.16
C ALA A 280 13.41 13.93 -14.33
N TYR A 281 14.36 14.87 -14.36
CA TYR A 281 15.67 14.77 -13.73
C TYR A 281 15.84 15.86 -12.67
N ALA A 282 16.64 15.57 -11.65
CA ALA A 282 16.97 16.54 -10.61
C ALA A 282 18.43 17.01 -10.78
N TYR A 283 18.63 18.33 -10.83
CA TYR A 283 19.93 18.92 -10.50
C TYR A 283 19.87 19.39 -9.06
N VAL A 284 20.88 19.02 -8.26
CA VAL A 284 20.95 19.36 -6.85
C VAL A 284 21.85 20.57 -6.66
N GLY A 285 21.25 21.73 -6.40
CA GLY A 285 21.94 22.91 -5.89
C GLY A 285 21.64 24.23 -6.58
N ASN A 286 22.69 25.02 -6.80
CA ASN A 286 22.58 26.41 -7.20
C ASN A 286 22.23 26.52 -8.70
N PRO A 287 21.14 27.24 -9.07
CA PRO A 287 20.75 27.41 -10.47
C PRO A 287 21.81 28.09 -11.35
N LEU A 288 22.64 28.97 -10.79
CA LEU A 288 23.74 29.60 -11.53
C LEU A 288 24.88 28.60 -11.82
N SER A 289 25.11 27.65 -10.92
CA SER A 289 26.10 26.58 -11.16
C SER A 289 25.60 25.60 -12.22
N TYR A 290 24.30 25.30 -12.22
CA TYR A 290 23.65 24.55 -13.29
C TYR A 290 23.83 25.23 -14.66
N LEU A 291 23.50 26.53 -14.75
CA LEU A 291 23.65 27.32 -15.98
C LEU A 291 25.12 27.42 -16.44
N ALA A 292 26.07 27.40 -15.50
CA ALA A 292 27.51 27.34 -15.79
C ALA A 292 28.01 25.93 -16.17
N GLY A 293 27.14 24.92 -16.18
CA GLY A 293 27.49 23.53 -16.48
C GLY A 293 28.39 22.88 -15.43
N ARG A 294 28.23 23.25 -14.15
CA ARG A 294 29.07 22.79 -13.03
C ARG A 294 28.23 22.18 -11.91
N PRO A 295 28.77 21.21 -11.16
CA PRO A 295 28.13 20.72 -9.95
C PRO A 295 28.12 21.80 -8.86
N THR A 296 27.18 21.69 -7.92
CA THR A 296 27.17 22.50 -6.69
C THR A 296 27.74 21.66 -5.55
N GLN A 297 28.86 22.09 -4.97
CA GLN A 297 29.49 21.44 -3.82
C GLN A 297 29.37 22.32 -2.57
N ARG A 298 29.21 21.69 -1.40
CA ARG A 298 29.13 22.39 -0.11
C ARG A 298 29.92 21.66 0.98
N ASP A 299 30.69 22.43 1.74
CA ASP A 299 31.42 21.89 2.89
C ASP A 299 30.49 21.35 4.00
N GLN A 300 29.25 21.87 4.08
CA GLN A 300 28.25 21.46 5.05
C GLN A 300 26.82 21.50 4.46
N PRO A 301 25.93 20.55 4.85
CA PRO A 301 26.25 19.33 5.59
C PRO A 301 27.02 18.35 4.69
N LYS A 302 27.93 17.53 5.25
CA LYS A 302 28.72 16.54 4.49
C LYS A 302 27.87 15.57 3.64
N THR A 303 26.60 15.41 3.97
CA THR A 303 25.64 14.57 3.23
C THR A 303 25.08 15.23 1.97
N TYR A 304 25.31 16.54 1.76
CA TYR A 304 24.88 17.28 0.58
C TYR A 304 25.57 16.76 -0.69
N ASP A 305 26.91 16.69 -0.68
CA ASP A 305 27.70 16.26 -1.83
C ASP A 305 27.44 14.79 -2.21
N ALA A 306 26.89 13.97 -1.31
CA ALA A 306 26.48 12.60 -1.62
C ALA A 306 25.28 12.54 -2.58
N ASN A 307 24.39 13.54 -2.57
CA ASN A 307 23.36 13.68 -3.59
C ASN A 307 23.94 14.20 -4.90
N GLU A 308 24.83 15.21 -4.84
CA GLU A 308 25.50 15.73 -6.03
C GLU A 308 26.19 14.59 -6.80
N GLN A 309 27.00 13.77 -6.13
CA GLN A 309 27.66 12.61 -6.74
C GLN A 309 26.69 11.59 -7.37
N ARG A 310 25.47 11.50 -6.84
CA ARG A 310 24.42 10.59 -7.33
C ARG A 310 23.71 11.15 -8.56
N PHE A 311 23.37 12.43 -8.58
CA PHE A 311 22.53 13.05 -9.61
C PHE A 311 23.35 13.69 -10.74
N TRP A 312 24.54 14.21 -10.43
CA TRP A 312 25.37 14.96 -11.37
C TRP A 312 25.77 14.18 -12.63
N PRO A 313 26.17 12.89 -12.59
CA PRO A 313 26.55 12.16 -13.80
C PRO A 313 25.46 12.15 -14.88
N THR A 314 24.19 12.03 -14.46
CA THR A 314 23.05 12.08 -15.38
C THR A 314 22.81 13.50 -15.91
N ILE A 315 22.99 14.53 -15.09
CA ILE A 315 22.85 15.92 -15.57
C ILE A 315 23.98 16.26 -16.55
N GLN A 316 25.21 15.84 -16.27
CA GLN A 316 26.37 16.07 -17.11
C GLN A 316 26.19 15.54 -18.53
N THR A 317 25.53 14.38 -18.70
CA THR A 317 25.23 13.82 -20.03
C THR A 317 24.09 14.56 -20.74
N LEU A 318 23.18 15.20 -20.00
CA LEU A 318 22.06 15.94 -20.57
C LEU A 318 22.42 17.38 -20.98
N LEU A 319 23.36 18.04 -20.30
CA LEU A 319 23.73 19.44 -20.54
C LEU A 319 23.99 19.79 -22.03
N PRO A 320 24.70 18.97 -22.84
CA PRO A 320 24.93 19.27 -24.26
C PRO A 320 23.65 19.34 -25.11
N HIS A 321 22.56 18.73 -24.64
CA HIS A 321 21.27 18.72 -25.33
C HIS A 321 20.38 19.91 -24.96
N HIS A 322 20.86 20.83 -24.11
CA HIS A 322 20.14 22.01 -23.65
C HIS A 322 18.70 21.69 -23.17
N PRO A 323 18.55 20.80 -22.17
CA PRO A 323 17.23 20.37 -21.70
C PRO A 323 16.46 21.55 -21.09
N VAL A 324 15.13 21.49 -21.11
CA VAL A 324 14.31 22.46 -20.38
C VAL A 324 14.67 22.38 -18.90
N ALA A 325 14.94 23.52 -18.28
CA ALA A 325 15.40 23.60 -16.91
C ALA A 325 14.50 24.52 -16.10
N LEU A 326 13.94 24.01 -15.00
CA LEU A 326 12.94 24.69 -14.20
C LEU A 326 13.44 24.94 -12.78
N LEU A 327 13.15 26.14 -12.27
CA LEU A 327 13.34 26.51 -10.87
C LEU A 327 11.98 26.80 -10.25
N LEU A 328 11.64 26.07 -9.19
CA LEU A 328 10.36 26.21 -8.49
C LEU A 328 10.57 26.91 -7.15
N SER A 329 9.64 27.79 -6.77
CA SER A 329 9.73 28.58 -5.53
C SER A 329 9.85 27.71 -4.28
N SER A 330 9.01 26.68 -4.18
CA SER A 330 8.95 25.81 -3.01
C SER A 330 10.08 24.78 -2.90
N PHE A 331 10.92 24.67 -3.93
CA PHE A 331 11.96 23.62 -4.05
C PHE A 331 13.38 24.18 -4.05
N ASN A 332 13.54 25.50 -4.14
CA ASN A 332 14.85 26.13 -4.17
C ASN A 332 14.82 27.49 -3.48
N PRO A 333 15.57 27.69 -2.38
CA PRO A 333 15.57 28.94 -1.62
C PRO A 333 16.11 30.14 -2.42
N LEU A 334 16.77 29.91 -3.56
CA LEU A 334 17.28 30.98 -4.43
C LEU A 334 16.24 31.52 -5.40
N TYR A 335 15.04 30.92 -5.51
CA TYR A 335 13.99 31.35 -6.44
C TYR A 335 13.74 32.86 -6.40
N GLY A 336 13.48 33.43 -5.23
CA GLY A 336 13.14 34.85 -5.10
C GLY A 336 14.26 35.78 -5.57
N LYS A 337 15.53 35.38 -5.37
CA LYS A 337 16.69 36.15 -5.84
C LYS A 337 16.84 36.06 -7.36
N VAL A 338 16.67 34.87 -7.94
CA VAL A 338 16.77 34.67 -9.39
C VAL A 338 15.61 35.36 -10.12
N ALA A 339 14.38 35.25 -9.61
CA ALA A 339 13.21 35.89 -10.18
C ALA A 339 13.31 37.43 -10.17
N ALA A 340 13.92 38.01 -9.13
CA ALA A 340 14.15 39.45 -9.07
C ALA A 340 15.23 39.92 -10.06
N ALA A 341 16.26 39.10 -10.30
CA ALA A 341 17.34 39.41 -11.25
C ALA A 341 16.92 39.17 -12.72
N HIS A 342 16.03 38.21 -12.96
CA HIS A 342 15.55 37.82 -14.29
C HIS A 342 14.01 37.73 -14.30
N PRO A 343 13.28 38.86 -14.27
CA PRO A 343 11.81 38.86 -14.29
C PRO A 343 11.22 38.21 -15.55
N ASP A 344 11.96 38.26 -16.66
CA ASP A 344 11.63 37.65 -17.94
C ASP A 344 11.67 36.12 -17.93
N TRP A 345 12.32 35.51 -16.93
CA TRP A 345 12.37 34.05 -16.79
C TRP A 345 11.14 33.46 -16.09
N VAL A 346 10.27 34.31 -15.53
CA VAL A 346 9.03 33.89 -14.86
C VAL A 346 8.02 33.45 -15.91
N VAL A 347 7.87 32.14 -16.09
CA VAL A 347 6.96 31.57 -17.10
C VAL A 347 5.56 31.28 -16.57
N ALA A 348 5.43 31.14 -15.25
CA ALA A 348 4.18 30.98 -14.53
C ALA A 348 4.38 31.34 -13.04
N PRO A 349 3.30 31.54 -12.25
CA PRO A 349 3.42 31.74 -10.80
C PRO A 349 4.30 30.66 -10.15
N ASN A 350 5.33 31.10 -9.42
CA ASN A 350 6.29 30.24 -8.73
C ASN A 350 7.16 29.32 -9.61
N VAL A 351 7.22 29.54 -10.92
CA VAL A 351 8.01 28.76 -11.88
C VAL A 351 8.88 29.67 -12.74
N LEU A 352 10.20 29.47 -12.69
CA LEU A 352 11.13 30.05 -13.68
C LEU A 352 11.57 28.99 -14.68
N ALA A 353 11.64 29.34 -15.95
CA ALA A 353 12.39 28.59 -16.95
C ALA A 353 13.81 29.15 -17.04
N LEU A 354 14.78 28.44 -16.49
CA LEU A 354 16.21 28.74 -16.61
C LEU A 354 16.70 28.47 -18.03
N ASN A 355 16.09 27.48 -18.70
CA ASN A 355 16.28 27.17 -20.10
C ASN A 355 14.98 26.58 -20.66
N GLY A 356 14.57 26.99 -21.86
CA GLY A 356 13.31 26.60 -22.49
C GLY A 356 12.53 27.79 -23.07
N PRO A 357 11.32 27.58 -23.63
CA PRO A 357 10.49 28.66 -24.18
C PRO A 357 10.01 29.64 -23.10
N HIS A 358 10.08 30.94 -23.38
CA HIS A 358 9.53 31.99 -22.53
C HIS A 358 8.27 32.56 -23.18
N PRO A 359 7.06 32.28 -22.66
CA PRO A 359 5.83 32.85 -23.19
C PRO A 359 5.83 34.37 -23.03
N ALA A 360 5.17 35.08 -23.95
CA ALA A 360 5.10 36.55 -23.93
C ALA A 360 4.44 37.10 -22.66
N GLN A 361 3.57 36.31 -22.02
CA GLN A 361 3.00 36.61 -20.72
C GLN A 361 3.07 35.35 -19.85
N PRO A 362 3.30 35.49 -18.52
CA PRO A 362 3.27 34.36 -17.62
C PRO A 362 1.93 33.63 -17.70
N LEU A 363 1.98 32.30 -17.77
CA LEU A 363 0.80 31.46 -17.78
C LEU A 363 0.04 31.59 -16.45
N PRO A 364 -1.30 31.46 -16.45
CA PRO A 364 -2.08 31.50 -15.23
C PRO A 364 -1.78 30.30 -14.33
N LEU A 365 -2.04 30.47 -13.04
CA LEU A 365 -1.97 29.38 -12.06
C LEU A 365 -3.06 28.32 -12.36
N PRO A 366 -2.70 27.04 -12.59
CA PRO A 366 -3.70 25.98 -12.74
C PRO A 366 -4.37 25.65 -11.41
N PRO A 367 -5.56 25.02 -11.42
CA PRO A 367 -6.19 24.52 -10.21
C PRO A 367 -5.30 23.47 -9.52
N THR A 368 -5.15 23.57 -8.20
CA THR A 368 -4.38 22.60 -7.42
C THR A 368 -5.05 21.22 -7.48
N PRO A 369 -4.32 20.15 -7.83
CA PRO A 369 -4.83 18.79 -7.75
C PRO A 369 -5.33 18.50 -6.34
N SER A 370 -6.54 17.98 -6.21
CA SER A 370 -7.15 17.68 -4.91
C SER A 370 -7.79 16.30 -4.89
N GLY A 371 -7.73 15.68 -3.70
CA GLY A 371 -8.50 14.48 -3.39
C GLY A 371 -9.99 14.77 -3.16
N PRO A 372 -10.77 13.76 -2.73
CA PRO A 372 -12.18 13.92 -2.41
C PRO A 372 -12.41 15.02 -1.36
N HIS A 373 -13.29 15.97 -1.66
CA HIS A 373 -13.57 17.13 -0.80
C HIS A 373 -14.66 16.88 0.24
N THR A 374 -15.45 15.81 0.08
CA THR A 374 -16.57 15.49 0.97
C THR A 374 -16.58 14.03 1.36
N VAL A 375 -17.16 13.74 2.54
CA VAL A 375 -17.38 12.37 3.01
C VAL A 375 -18.19 11.55 2.01
N VAL A 376 -19.19 12.18 1.36
CA VAL A 376 -20.02 11.52 0.34
C VAL A 376 -19.18 11.15 -0.87
N GLN A 377 -18.35 12.06 -1.38
CA GLN A 377 -17.45 11.77 -2.50
C GLN A 377 -16.47 10.65 -2.15
N GLY A 378 -15.86 10.69 -0.96
CA GLY A 378 -14.99 9.63 -0.46
C GLY A 378 -15.71 8.27 -0.35
N ALA A 379 -16.94 8.26 0.17
CA ALA A 379 -17.75 7.05 0.30
C ALA A 379 -18.14 6.47 -1.08
N VAL A 380 -18.51 7.32 -2.03
CA VAL A 380 -18.85 6.89 -3.41
C VAL A 380 -17.62 6.33 -4.12
N LEU A 381 -16.47 7.01 -4.03
CA LEU A 381 -15.24 6.54 -4.68
C LEU A 381 -14.70 5.27 -4.02
N GLY A 382 -14.65 5.22 -2.69
CA GLY A 382 -14.19 4.04 -1.96
C GLY A 382 -15.13 2.84 -2.14
N GLY A 383 -16.44 3.07 -1.99
CA GLY A 383 -17.47 2.06 -2.23
C GLY A 383 -17.48 1.56 -3.67
N GLY A 384 -17.42 2.48 -4.64
CA GLY A 384 -17.32 2.16 -6.06
C GLY A 384 -16.08 1.34 -6.39
N THR A 385 -14.92 1.70 -5.84
CA THR A 385 -13.68 0.93 -6.00
C THR A 385 -13.82 -0.48 -5.44
N MET A 386 -14.41 -0.63 -4.25
CA MET A 386 -14.68 -1.96 -3.69
C MET A 386 -15.63 -2.78 -4.54
N VAL A 387 -16.70 -2.18 -5.07
CA VAL A 387 -17.64 -2.86 -5.98
C VAL A 387 -16.91 -3.34 -7.23
N VAL A 388 -16.08 -2.49 -7.84
CA VAL A 388 -15.27 -2.87 -9.02
C VAL A 388 -14.34 -4.04 -8.71
N LEU A 389 -13.61 -3.99 -7.58
CA LEU A 389 -12.71 -5.07 -7.17
C LEU A 389 -13.46 -6.38 -6.89
N VAL A 390 -14.64 -6.31 -6.26
CA VAL A 390 -15.52 -7.47 -6.08
C VAL A 390 -15.92 -8.04 -7.44
N LEU A 391 -16.36 -7.21 -8.39
CA LEU A 391 -16.82 -7.67 -9.71
C LEU A 391 -15.69 -8.32 -10.51
N ILE A 392 -14.49 -7.74 -10.50
CA ILE A 392 -13.31 -8.33 -11.14
C ILE A 392 -12.96 -9.67 -10.47
N GLY A 393 -12.91 -9.67 -9.13
CA GLY A 393 -12.41 -10.79 -8.36
C GLY A 393 -13.38 -11.94 -8.17
N LEU A 394 -14.69 -11.73 -8.30
CA LEU A 394 -15.70 -12.75 -7.99
C LEU A 394 -15.60 -13.96 -8.92
N GLY A 395 -15.37 -13.75 -10.21
CA GLY A 395 -15.14 -14.84 -11.17
C GLY A 395 -13.96 -15.71 -10.76
N TRP A 396 -12.83 -15.08 -10.42
CA TRP A 396 -11.63 -15.76 -9.93
C TRP A 396 -11.85 -16.46 -8.59
N ALA A 397 -12.54 -15.82 -7.64
CA ALA A 397 -12.84 -16.39 -6.34
C ALA A 397 -13.71 -17.65 -6.48
N ILE A 398 -14.70 -17.65 -7.38
CA ILE A 398 -15.55 -18.82 -7.67
C ILE A 398 -14.72 -20.00 -8.22
N VAL A 399 -13.71 -19.72 -9.04
CA VAL A 399 -12.89 -20.76 -9.70
C VAL A 399 -11.82 -21.31 -8.77
N LEU A 400 -11.13 -20.43 -8.04
CA LEU A 400 -9.92 -20.78 -7.29
C LEU A 400 -10.22 -21.24 -5.87
N LEU A 401 -11.33 -20.80 -5.27
CA LEU A 401 -11.65 -21.17 -3.90
C LEU A 401 -12.36 -22.53 -3.82
N PRO A 402 -12.15 -23.29 -2.74
CA PRO A 402 -12.85 -24.55 -2.52
C PRO A 402 -14.37 -24.39 -2.54
N ARG A 403 -15.08 -25.31 -3.20
CA ARG A 403 -16.56 -25.32 -3.24
C ARG A 403 -17.22 -25.51 -1.87
N SER A 404 -16.46 -25.93 -0.85
CA SER A 404 -16.94 -26.05 0.52
C SER A 404 -17.14 -24.70 1.22
N LEU A 405 -16.60 -23.60 0.66
CA LEU A 405 -16.79 -22.27 1.21
C LEU A 405 -18.22 -21.78 1.00
N ARG A 406 -18.72 -21.02 1.97
CA ARG A 406 -20.03 -20.38 1.90
C ARG A 406 -19.99 -19.26 0.84
N PRO A 407 -21.10 -18.95 0.16
CA PRO A 407 -21.14 -17.87 -0.84
C PRO A 407 -20.66 -16.51 -0.28
N PHE A 408 -20.96 -16.23 0.99
CA PHE A 408 -20.49 -15.02 1.66
C PHE A 408 -18.95 -15.01 1.82
N GLU A 409 -18.30 -16.14 2.07
CA GLU A 409 -16.85 -16.24 2.24
C GLU A 409 -16.16 -15.99 0.89
N VAL A 410 -16.72 -16.55 -0.20
CA VAL A 410 -16.27 -16.28 -1.57
C VAL A 410 -16.42 -14.79 -1.91
N PHE A 411 -17.57 -14.19 -1.56
CA PHE A 411 -17.79 -12.75 -1.76
C PHE A 411 -16.81 -11.90 -0.94
N ALA A 412 -16.59 -12.22 0.33
CA ALA A 412 -15.69 -11.49 1.20
C ALA A 412 -14.22 -11.55 0.76
N LEU A 413 -13.81 -12.65 0.11
CA LEU A 413 -12.45 -12.83 -0.44
C LEU A 413 -12.30 -12.27 -1.87
N SER A 414 -13.41 -11.97 -2.55
CA SER A 414 -13.39 -11.48 -3.93
C SER A 414 -12.59 -10.19 -4.14
N PRO A 415 -12.59 -9.16 -3.26
CA PRO A 415 -11.77 -7.97 -3.48
C PRO A 415 -10.27 -8.29 -3.55
N ALA A 416 -9.79 -9.21 -2.71
CA ALA A 416 -8.39 -9.62 -2.71
C ALA A 416 -8.01 -10.36 -4.00
N ALA A 417 -8.90 -11.23 -4.48
CA ALA A 417 -8.74 -11.87 -5.79
C ALA A 417 -8.76 -10.84 -6.94
N GLY A 418 -9.61 -9.81 -6.84
CA GLY A 418 -9.71 -8.72 -7.80
C GLY A 418 -8.43 -7.90 -7.89
N ILE A 419 -7.85 -7.52 -6.75
CA ILE A 419 -6.54 -6.85 -6.69
C ILE A 419 -5.46 -7.70 -7.35
N ALA A 420 -5.38 -8.98 -6.99
CA ALA A 420 -4.37 -9.89 -7.54
C ALA A 420 -4.52 -10.05 -9.06
N ALA A 421 -5.74 -10.28 -9.55
CA ALA A 421 -6.02 -10.40 -10.98
C ALA A 421 -5.71 -9.11 -11.74
N LEU A 422 -6.08 -7.95 -11.19
CA LEU A 422 -5.81 -6.65 -11.82
C LEU A 422 -4.31 -6.35 -11.89
N LEU A 423 -3.55 -6.65 -10.82
CA LEU A 423 -2.09 -6.51 -10.83
C LEU A 423 -1.44 -7.39 -11.88
N LEU A 424 -1.82 -8.68 -11.95
CA LEU A 424 -1.28 -9.61 -12.94
C LEU A 424 -1.66 -9.22 -14.37
N ALA A 425 -2.90 -8.78 -14.60
CA ALA A 425 -3.33 -8.29 -15.90
C ALA A 425 -2.59 -7.00 -16.30
N GLY A 426 -2.40 -6.07 -15.36
CA GLY A 426 -1.62 -4.85 -15.59
C GLY A 426 -0.18 -5.16 -15.97
N ILE A 427 0.48 -6.07 -15.25
CA ILE A 427 1.84 -6.53 -15.56
C ILE A 427 1.87 -7.18 -16.96
N ALA A 428 0.88 -8.00 -17.31
CA ALA A 428 0.83 -8.66 -18.61
C ALA A 428 0.64 -7.65 -19.77
N VAL A 429 -0.21 -6.65 -19.58
CA VAL A 429 -0.44 -5.57 -20.56
C VAL A 429 0.81 -4.70 -20.73
N ASP A 430 1.46 -4.33 -19.64
CA ASP A 430 2.69 -3.54 -19.67
C ASP A 430 3.86 -4.33 -20.29
N ALA A 431 3.96 -5.63 -20.00
CA ALA A 431 5.00 -6.50 -20.56
C ALA A 431 4.96 -6.64 -22.08
N VAL A 432 3.80 -6.43 -22.73
CA VAL A 432 3.67 -6.40 -24.20
C VAL A 432 3.82 -4.99 -24.78
N GLY A 433 4.26 -4.02 -23.97
CA GLY A 433 4.54 -2.65 -24.38
C GLY A 433 3.33 -1.73 -24.42
N ILE A 434 2.18 -2.14 -23.88
CA ILE A 434 0.98 -1.31 -23.80
C ILE A 434 1.03 -0.52 -22.48
N ARG A 435 1.23 0.79 -22.57
CA ARG A 435 1.24 1.67 -21.39
C ARG A 435 -0.09 1.60 -20.65
N LEU A 436 -0.04 1.54 -19.31
CA LEU A 436 -1.21 1.48 -18.43
C LEU A 436 -1.91 2.85 -18.25
N ALA A 437 -2.08 3.58 -19.35
CA ALA A 437 -2.80 4.84 -19.42
C ALA A 437 -3.94 4.76 -20.45
N GLY A 438 -5.04 5.49 -20.21
CA GLY A 438 -6.20 5.48 -21.09
C GLY A 438 -6.70 4.06 -21.42
N LEU A 439 -6.70 3.71 -22.71
CA LEU A 439 -7.16 2.40 -23.21
C LEU A 439 -6.35 1.22 -22.66
N GLY A 440 -5.04 1.37 -22.42
CA GLY A 440 -4.22 0.29 -21.87
C GLY A 440 -4.61 -0.05 -20.42
N GLY A 441 -4.94 0.97 -19.62
CA GLY A 441 -5.50 0.77 -18.29
C GLY A 441 -6.87 0.07 -18.33
N THR A 442 -7.75 0.48 -19.26
CA THR A 442 -9.05 -0.19 -19.46
C THR A 442 -8.88 -1.65 -19.89
N LEU A 443 -7.91 -1.94 -20.77
CA LEU A 443 -7.60 -3.29 -21.22
C LEU A 443 -7.22 -4.20 -20.06
N ALA A 444 -6.38 -3.74 -19.12
CA ALA A 444 -6.02 -4.52 -17.93
C ALA A 444 -7.25 -4.90 -17.09
N ILE A 445 -8.19 -3.98 -16.89
CA ILE A 445 -9.45 -4.22 -16.16
C ILE A 445 -10.32 -5.26 -16.89
N VAL A 446 -10.49 -5.09 -18.20
CA VAL A 446 -11.29 -5.99 -19.04
C VAL A 446 -10.68 -7.39 -19.06
N LEU A 447 -9.36 -7.51 -19.25
CA LEU A 447 -8.66 -8.79 -19.22
C LEU A 447 -8.81 -9.49 -17.87
N ALA A 448 -8.59 -8.78 -16.77
CA ALA A 448 -8.75 -9.33 -15.41
C ALA A 448 -10.17 -9.84 -15.16
N SER A 449 -11.19 -9.07 -15.57
CA SER A 449 -12.60 -9.46 -15.40
C SER A 449 -13.02 -10.61 -16.32
N ALA A 450 -12.81 -10.46 -17.62
CA ALA A 450 -13.33 -11.38 -18.63
C ALA A 450 -12.73 -12.78 -18.50
N SER A 451 -11.44 -12.87 -18.17
CA SER A 451 -10.78 -14.17 -17.95
C SER A 451 -11.32 -14.89 -16.71
N GLY A 452 -11.52 -14.19 -15.59
CA GLY A 452 -12.07 -14.78 -14.37
C GLY A 452 -13.52 -15.26 -14.55
N TRP A 453 -14.36 -14.42 -15.17
CA TRP A 453 -15.76 -14.79 -15.45
C TRP A 453 -15.88 -15.87 -16.53
N GLY A 454 -15.04 -15.82 -17.56
CA GLY A 454 -14.97 -16.85 -18.59
C GLY A 454 -14.58 -18.22 -18.02
N ALA A 455 -13.57 -18.25 -17.14
CA ALA A 455 -13.19 -19.47 -16.42
C ALA A 455 -14.34 -19.99 -15.54
N ALA A 456 -14.99 -19.10 -14.77
CA ALA A 456 -16.11 -19.48 -13.91
C ALA A 456 -17.28 -20.07 -14.72
N TRP A 457 -17.59 -19.48 -15.87
CA TRP A 457 -18.61 -19.97 -16.78
C TRP A 457 -18.24 -21.35 -17.37
N TYR A 458 -17.02 -21.52 -17.86
CA TYR A 458 -16.53 -22.78 -18.42
C TYR A 458 -16.61 -23.94 -17.43
N PHE A 459 -16.12 -23.75 -16.19
CA PHE A 459 -16.19 -24.79 -15.16
C PHE A 459 -17.63 -25.14 -14.76
N ARG A 460 -18.52 -24.15 -14.67
CA ARG A 460 -19.95 -24.40 -14.39
C ARG A 460 -20.67 -25.12 -15.52
N ALA A 461 -20.36 -24.82 -16.77
CA ALA A 461 -20.96 -25.48 -17.93
C ALA A 461 -20.58 -26.97 -17.97
N ARG A 462 -19.31 -27.28 -17.68
CA ARG A 462 -18.80 -28.66 -17.65
C ARG A 462 -19.42 -29.51 -16.54
N GLU A 463 -19.64 -28.93 -15.36
CA GLU A 463 -20.32 -29.62 -14.25
C GLU A 463 -21.78 -29.99 -14.58
N LYS A 464 -22.48 -29.14 -15.34
CA LYS A 464 -23.86 -29.43 -15.74
C LYS A 464 -23.93 -30.60 -16.73
N GLY A 465 -22.98 -30.69 -17.66
CA GLY A 465 -22.89 -31.82 -18.58
C GLY A 465 -22.64 -33.15 -17.87
N GLN A 466 -21.74 -33.17 -16.88
CA GLN A 466 -21.42 -34.38 -16.10
C GLN A 466 -22.53 -34.85 -15.13
N ARG A 467 -23.56 -34.03 -14.88
CA ARG A 467 -24.72 -34.42 -14.06
C ARG A 467 -25.92 -34.90 -14.89
N GLN A 468 -25.85 -34.73 -16.20
CA GLN A 468 -26.90 -35.16 -17.15
C GLN A 468 -26.57 -36.50 -17.80
N GLU A 469 -25.30 -36.92 -17.76
CA GLU A 469 -24.84 -38.30 -17.92
C GLU A 469 -24.94 -39.04 -16.58
#